data_AF-A0A969Y5T7-F1
#
_entry.id   AF-A0A969Y5T7-F1
#
_cell.length_a   1.000
_cell.length_b   1.000
_cell.length_c   1.000
_cell.angle_alpha   90.00
_cell.angle_beta   90.00
_cell.angle_gamma   90.00
#
_symmetry.space_group_name_H-M   'P 1'
#
loop_
_entity.id
_entity.type
_entity.pdbx_description
1 polymer ?
#
loop_
_entity_poly.entity_id
_entity_poly.type
_entity_poly.pdbx_seq_one_letter_code
_entity_poly.pdbx_strand_id
1 'polypeptide(L)'
;SPSDIKRALKIQSQQVYTVNASRIAAETIGRPIPNTPLLGALVRVTNIMSLEQLLADTKKKLARKFADRPQIVQGNLEAVRLAYKEVEGE
;
A
#
# COMPACT_ATOMS: atom_id res chain seq x y z
N SER A 1 13.04 1.83 10.27
CA SER A 1 11.92 2.60 10.85
C SER A 1 11.83 3.98 10.20
N PRO A 2 10.76 4.76 10.40
CA PRO A 2 10.68 6.15 9.94
C PRO A 2 11.86 7.02 10.40
N SER A 3 12.25 6.90 11.69
CA SER A 3 13.37 7.65 12.28
C SER A 3 14.71 7.32 11.61
N ASP A 4 14.94 6.05 11.24
CA ASP A 4 16.17 5.64 10.54
C ASP A 4 16.27 6.28 9.16
N ILE A 5 15.15 6.29 8.41
CA ILE A 5 15.07 6.91 7.09
C ILE A 5 15.27 8.41 7.19
N LYS A 6 14.64 9.07 8.17
CA LYS A 6 14.80 10.49 8.42
C LYS A 6 16.27 10.87 8.67
N ARG A 7 16.96 10.09 9.51
CA ARG A 7 18.39 10.26 9.82
C ARG A 7 19.27 10.04 8.58
N ALA A 8 19.02 8.97 7.84
CA ALA A 8 19.79 8.62 6.64
C ALA A 8 19.63 9.68 5.54
N LEU A 9 18.42 10.21 5.36
CA LEU A 9 18.10 11.22 4.34
C LEU A 9 18.32 12.67 4.82
N LYS A 10 18.79 12.87 6.05
CA LYS A 10 19.00 14.20 6.68
C LYS A 10 17.75 15.09 6.61
N ILE A 11 16.58 14.48 6.73
CA ILE A 11 15.28 15.15 6.75
C ILE A 11 15.06 15.69 8.16
N GLN A 12 14.65 16.95 8.30
CA GLN A 12 14.48 17.58 9.61
C GLN A 12 13.01 17.89 9.92
N SER A 13 12.34 18.58 9.01
CA SER A 13 10.99 19.11 9.25
C SER A 13 9.86 18.27 8.65
N GLN A 14 10.14 17.43 7.66
CA GLN A 14 9.11 16.62 7.02
C GLN A 14 8.71 15.42 7.89
N GLN A 15 7.42 15.07 7.84
CA GLN A 15 6.93 13.81 8.36
C GLN A 15 7.41 12.67 7.46
N VAL A 16 7.91 11.61 8.08
CA VAL A 16 8.40 10.43 7.37
C VAL A 16 7.50 9.26 7.73
N TYR A 17 7.07 8.55 6.70
CA TYR A 17 6.28 7.33 6.84
C TYR A 17 6.98 6.21 6.10
N THR A 18 6.96 5.01 6.68
CA THR A 18 7.59 3.82 6.08
C THR A 18 6.64 2.65 6.10
N VAL A 19 6.70 1.84 5.04
CA VAL A 19 5.97 0.58 4.94
C VAL A 19 6.82 -0.41 4.12
N ASN A 20 6.82 -1.68 4.49
CA ASN A 20 7.54 -2.71 3.73
C ASN A 20 6.67 -3.21 2.55
N ALA A 21 6.50 -2.35 1.54
CA ALA A 21 5.66 -2.63 0.37
C ALA A 21 6.12 -3.87 -0.42
N SER A 22 7.43 -4.14 -0.49
CA SER A 22 7.98 -5.30 -1.20
C SER A 22 7.59 -6.60 -0.52
N ARG A 23 7.67 -6.68 0.82
CA ARG A 23 7.22 -7.84 1.59
C ARG A 23 5.72 -8.06 1.40
N ILE A 24 4.92 -7.01 1.59
CA ILE A 24 3.45 -7.10 1.47
C ILE A 24 3.07 -7.59 0.07
N ALA A 25 3.68 -7.06 -0.99
CA ALA A 25 3.41 -7.48 -2.35
C ALA A 25 3.83 -8.94 -2.60
N ALA A 26 4.96 -9.37 -2.07
CA ALA A 26 5.40 -10.76 -2.18
C ALA A 26 4.43 -11.73 -1.48
N GLU A 27 3.97 -11.38 -0.27
CA GLU A 27 3.04 -12.20 0.52
C GLU A 27 1.63 -12.29 -0.07
N THR A 28 1.16 -11.21 -0.72
CA THR A 28 -0.24 -11.11 -1.18
C THR A 28 -0.42 -11.34 -2.69
N ILE A 29 0.54 -10.91 -3.51
CA ILE A 29 0.49 -10.96 -4.98
C ILE A 29 1.48 -12.01 -5.52
N GLY A 30 2.37 -12.53 -4.69
CA GLY A 30 3.41 -13.51 -5.06
C GLY A 30 4.63 -12.90 -5.75
N ARG A 31 4.69 -11.56 -5.88
CA ARG A 31 5.81 -10.83 -6.52
C ARG A 31 6.02 -9.49 -5.83
N PRO A 32 7.27 -8.98 -5.74
CA PRO A 32 7.58 -7.72 -5.08
C PRO A 32 7.21 -6.50 -5.98
N ILE A 33 5.91 -6.30 -6.22
CA ILE A 33 5.37 -5.18 -6.99
C ILE A 33 4.72 -4.19 -6.01
N PRO A 34 5.44 -3.13 -5.59
CA PRO A 34 5.06 -2.33 -4.42
C PRO A 34 3.92 -1.32 -4.69
N ASN A 35 3.54 -1.08 -5.95
CA ASN A 35 2.62 -0.01 -6.33
C ASN A 35 1.29 -0.08 -5.57
N THR A 36 0.66 -1.26 -5.54
CA THR A 36 -0.63 -1.45 -4.88
C THR A 36 -0.55 -1.28 -3.36
N PRO A 37 0.41 -1.91 -2.64
CA PRO A 37 0.65 -1.58 -1.23
C PRO A 37 0.84 -0.08 -0.99
N LEU A 38 1.66 0.60 -1.80
CA LEU A 38 1.95 2.03 -1.59
C LEU A 38 0.71 2.92 -1.71
N LEU A 39 -0.30 2.54 -2.50
CA LEU A 39 -1.59 3.24 -2.53
C LEU A 39 -2.34 3.14 -1.18
N GLY A 40 -2.34 1.96 -0.55
CA GLY A 40 -2.92 1.77 0.77
C GLY A 40 -2.25 2.63 1.83
N ALA A 41 -0.91 2.63 1.84
CA ALA A 41 -0.13 3.48 2.74
C ALA A 41 -0.37 4.98 2.50
N LEU A 42 -0.41 5.42 1.24
CA LEU A 42 -0.66 6.82 0.89
C LEU A 42 -2.01 7.30 1.42
N VAL A 43 -3.08 6.53 1.18
CA VAL A 43 -4.43 6.90 1.63
C VAL A 43 -4.53 6.96 3.16
N ARG A 44 -3.85 6.05 3.88
CA ARG A 44 -3.80 6.12 5.35
C ARG A 44 -3.15 7.41 5.85
N VAL A 45 -2.05 7.82 5.23
CA VAL A 45 -1.27 8.99 5.67
C VAL A 45 -1.98 10.30 5.33
N THR A 46 -2.56 10.38 4.14
CA THR A 46 -3.14 11.64 3.64
C THR A 46 -4.62 11.80 3.96
N ASN A 47 -5.32 10.71 4.33
CA ASN A 47 -6.76 10.68 4.57
C ASN A 47 -7.60 11.29 3.42
N ILE A 48 -7.09 11.23 2.18
CA ILE A 48 -7.74 11.82 0.99
C ILE A 48 -9.03 11.10 0.60
N MET A 49 -9.21 9.86 1.04
CA MET A 49 -10.43 9.06 0.86
C MET A 49 -10.48 7.93 1.90
N SER A 50 -11.64 7.29 2.02
CA SER A 50 -11.77 6.13 2.91
C SER A 50 -11.11 4.87 2.32
N LEU A 51 -10.73 3.94 3.20
CA LEU A 51 -10.19 2.64 2.78
C LEU A 51 -11.22 1.86 1.94
N GLU A 52 -12.50 1.93 2.29
CA GLU A 52 -13.57 1.26 1.54
C GLU A 52 -13.70 1.80 0.12
N GLN A 53 -13.61 3.13 -0.06
CA GLN A 53 -13.61 3.77 -1.37
C GLN A 53 -12.43 3.29 -2.21
N LEU A 54 -11.22 3.28 -1.63
CA LEU A 54 -10.01 2.78 -2.31
C LEU A 54 -10.15 1.31 -2.73
N LEU A 55 -10.67 0.46 -1.84
CA LEU A 55 -10.86 -0.97 -2.12
C LEU A 55 -11.91 -1.20 -3.21
N ALA A 56 -13.02 -0.46 -3.19
CA ALA A 56 -14.06 -0.55 -4.21
C ALA A 56 -13.53 -0.16 -5.59
N ASP A 57 -12.81 0.96 -5.68
CA ASP A 57 -12.21 1.43 -6.94
C ASP A 57 -11.12 0.48 -7.45
N THR A 58 -10.28 -0.02 -6.55
CA THR A 58 -9.24 -1.00 -6.89
C THR A 58 -9.86 -2.29 -7.42
N LYS A 59 -10.90 -2.81 -6.74
CA LYS A 59 -11.62 -4.01 -7.17
C LYS A 59 -12.22 -3.81 -8.56
N LYS A 60 -12.92 -2.69 -8.78
CA LYS A 60 -13.56 -2.37 -10.07
C LYS A 60 -12.55 -2.30 -11.21
N LYS A 61 -11.43 -1.59 -11.01
CA LYS A 61 -10.36 -1.43 -12.02
C LYS A 61 -9.68 -2.78 -12.33
N LEU A 62 -9.34 -3.55 -11.30
CA LEU A 62 -8.62 -4.81 -11.47
C LEU A 62 -9.51 -5.94 -11.97
N ALA A 63 -10.77 -6.04 -11.54
CA ALA A 63 -11.70 -7.05 -12.05
C ALA A 63 -11.94 -6.91 -13.55
N ARG A 64 -11.96 -5.67 -14.08
CA ARG A 64 -12.03 -5.43 -15.53
C ARG A 64 -10.76 -5.88 -16.25
N LYS A 65 -9.59 -5.64 -15.67
CA LYS A 65 -8.28 -5.93 -16.29
C LYS A 65 -7.88 -7.42 -16.18
N PHE A 66 -8.33 -8.09 -15.12
CA PHE A 66 -7.94 -9.46 -14.75
C PHE A 66 -9.18 -10.33 -14.52
N ALA A 67 -10.14 -10.26 -15.43
CA ALA A 67 -11.41 -11.00 -15.33
C ALA A 67 -11.21 -12.52 -15.25
N ASP A 68 -10.16 -13.02 -15.87
CA ASP A 68 -9.73 -14.43 -15.89
C ASP A 68 -8.92 -14.85 -14.64
N ARG A 69 -8.50 -13.89 -13.80
CA ARG A 69 -7.54 -14.11 -12.71
C ARG A 69 -8.03 -13.46 -11.39
N PRO A 70 -9.12 -13.98 -10.79
CA PRO A 70 -9.70 -13.42 -9.57
C PRO A 70 -8.74 -13.37 -8.38
N GLN A 71 -7.78 -14.30 -8.30
CA GLN A 71 -6.72 -14.33 -7.29
C GLN A 71 -5.83 -13.08 -7.32
N ILE A 72 -5.56 -12.52 -8.51
CA ILE A 72 -4.78 -11.28 -8.63
C ILE A 72 -5.56 -10.12 -8.02
N VAL A 73 -6.88 -10.07 -8.25
CA VAL A 73 -7.74 -9.02 -7.68
C VAL A 73 -7.75 -9.13 -6.15
N GLN A 74 -7.98 -10.32 -5.60
CA GLN A 74 -7.98 -10.53 -4.16
C GLN A 74 -6.64 -10.19 -3.51
N GLY A 75 -5.52 -10.65 -4.09
CA GLY A 75 -4.18 -10.34 -3.60
C GLY A 75 -3.88 -8.85 -3.58
N ASN A 76 -4.27 -8.11 -4.63
CA ASN A 76 -4.11 -6.66 -4.66
C ASN A 76 -4.97 -5.93 -3.61
N LEU A 77 -6.20 -6.37 -3.38
CA LEU A 77 -7.05 -5.78 -2.32
C LEU A 77 -6.46 -6.01 -0.94
N GLU A 78 -5.89 -7.18 -0.69
CA GLU A 78 -5.25 -7.48 0.58
C GLU A 78 -3.94 -6.69 0.75
N ALA A 79 -3.17 -6.52 -0.33
CA ALA A 79 -1.99 -5.67 -0.33
C ALA A 79 -2.29 -4.24 0.11
N VAL A 80 -3.41 -3.68 -0.38
CA VAL A 80 -3.90 -2.35 0.06
C VAL A 80 -4.22 -2.34 1.55
N ARG A 81 -4.97 -3.34 2.05
CA ARG A 81 -5.35 -3.40 3.47
C ARG A 81 -4.15 -3.49 4.40
N LEU A 82 -3.22 -4.40 4.10
CA LEU A 82 -2.01 -4.59 4.90
C LEU A 82 -1.18 -3.32 4.92
N ALA A 83 -0.93 -2.68 3.78
CA ALA A 83 -0.15 -1.46 3.75
C ALA A 83 -0.84 -0.28 4.45
N TYR A 84 -2.16 -0.17 4.36
CA TYR A 84 -2.94 0.82 5.10
C TYR A 84 -2.83 0.63 6.63
N LYS A 85 -2.72 -0.62 7.08
CA LYS A 85 -2.58 -0.98 8.50
C LYS A 85 -1.14 -0.84 9.01
N GLU A 86 -0.18 -1.28 8.21
CA GLU A 86 1.23 -1.43 8.58
C GLU A 86 2.09 -0.21 8.30
N VAL A 87 1.56 0.82 7.62
CA VAL A 87 2.31 2.07 7.47
C VAL A 87 2.53 2.70 8.84
N GLU A 88 3.80 2.95 9.15
CA GLU A 88 4.23 3.57 10.39
C GLU A 88 4.71 4.99 10.08
N GLY A 89 4.38 5.92 10.96
CA GLY A 89 4.85 7.30 10.93
C GLY A 89 5.58 7.68 12.21
N GLU A 90 6.33 8.76 12.12
CA GLU A 90 6.92 9.49 13.25
C GLU A 90 6.20 10.83 13.46
#